data_AF-A0A256ZTG8-F1
#
_entry.id   AF-A0A256ZTG8-F1
#
_cell.length_a   1.000
_cell.length_b   1.000
_cell.length_c   1.000
_cell.angle_alpha   90.00
_cell.angle_beta   90.00
_cell.angle_gamma   90.00
#
_symmetry.space_group_name_H-M   'P 1'
#
loop_
_entity.id
_entity.type
_entity.pdbx_description
1 polymer ?
#
loop_
_entity_poly.entity_id
_entity_poly.type
_entity_poly.pdbx_seq_one_letter_code
_entity_poly.pdbx_strand_id
1 'polypeptide(L)' 'MKCKYCGSENVVKNGSVKGKPKYLCKACNHQFLDNGCLPKMKFKHEVVAQALTWYFDGLSLFKVKRAIEETYGIHVSKLT' A
#
# COMPACT_ATOMS: atom_id res chain seq x y z
N MET A 1 -6.52 -3.20 -16.60
CA MET A 1 -6.21 -2.95 -15.16
C MET A 1 -7.14 -3.81 -14.34
N LYS A 2 -6.63 -4.68 -13.45
CA LYS A 2 -7.48 -5.62 -12.70
C LYS A 2 -7.89 -5.04 -11.35
N CYS A 3 -9.12 -5.31 -10.93
CA CYS A 3 -9.60 -4.90 -9.62
C CYS A 3 -8.81 -5.59 -8.51
N LYS A 4 -8.33 -4.82 -7.53
CA LYS A 4 -7.57 -5.33 -6.39
C LYS A 4 -8.36 -6.25 -5.47
N TYR A 5 -9.69 -6.12 -5.48
CA TYR A 5 -10.58 -6.86 -4.58
C TYR A 5 -11.04 -8.18 -5.20
N CYS A 6 -11.55 -8.14 -6.43
CA CYS A 6 -12.18 -9.30 -7.08
C CYS A 6 -11.44 -9.79 -8.33
N GLY A 7 -10.34 -9.16 -8.74
CA GLY A 7 -9.57 -9.56 -9.93
C GLY A 7 -10.22 -9.26 -11.28
N SER A 8 -11.47 -8.77 -11.30
CA SER A 8 -12.19 -8.48 -12.55
C SER A 8 -11.54 -7.35 -13.37
N GLU A 9 -11.75 -7.38 -14.69
CA GLU A 9 -11.23 -6.39 -15.64
C GLU A 9 -12.19 -5.20 -15.85
N ASN A 10 -13.39 -5.28 -15.28
CA ASN A 10 -14.43 -4.26 -15.37
C ASN A 10 -14.14 -3.07 -14.44
N VAL A 11 -13.09 -2.31 -14.77
CA VAL A 11 -12.60 -1.16 -14.01
C VAL A 11 -12.72 0.12 -14.85
N VAL A 12 -13.35 1.14 -14.28
CA VAL A 12 -13.52 2.47 -14.90
C VAL A 12 -12.82 3.56 -14.09
N LYS A 13 -12.34 4.61 -14.75
CA LYS A 13 -11.80 5.80 -14.06
C LYS A 13 -12.94 6.56 -13.38
N ASN A 14 -12.75 6.95 -12.12
CA ASN A 14 -13.75 7.65 -11.31
C ASN A 14 -13.09 8.83 -10.54
N GLY A 15 -12.73 9.87 -11.29
CA GLY A 15 -12.09 11.06 -10.74
C GLY A 15 -10.60 10.87 -10.39
N SER A 16 -10.06 11.83 -9.64
CA SER A 16 -8.67 11.81 -9.17
C SER A 16 -8.59 12.29 -7.72
N VAL A 17 -7.60 11.77 -6.99
CA VAL A 17 -7.30 12.18 -5.61
C VAL A 17 -5.82 12.50 -5.55
N LYS A 18 -5.46 13.71 -5.09
CA LYS A 18 -4.06 14.18 -4.97
C LYS A 18 -3.26 13.96 -6.28
N GLY A 19 -3.87 14.26 -7.42
CA GLY A 19 -3.26 14.10 -8.75
C GLY A 19 -3.18 12.67 -9.27
N LYS A 20 -3.59 11.65 -8.49
CA LYS A 20 -3.61 10.25 -8.93
C LYS A 20 -5.02 9.84 -9.35
N PRO A 21 -5.19 9.14 -10.49
CA PRO A 21 -6.50 8.69 -10.93
C PRO A 21 -7.06 7.65 -9.95
N LYS A 22 -8.34 7.80 -9.63
CA LYS A 22 -9.11 6.83 -8.85
C LYS A 22 -9.88 5.94 -9.82
N TYR A 23 -10.04 4.68 -9.45
CA TYR A 23 -10.71 3.67 -10.25
C TYR A 23 -11.87 3.08 -9.46
N LEU A 24 -12.97 2.80 -10.15
CA LEU A 24 -14.14 2.10 -9.62
C LEU A 24 -14.26 0.77 -10.38
N CYS A 25 -14.37 -0.33 -9.64
CA CYS A 25 -14.73 -1.60 -10.24
C CYS A 25 -16.25 -1.73 -10.32
N LYS A 26 -16.79 -2.04 -11.50
CA LYS A 26 -18.24 -2.25 -11.68
C LYS A 26 -18.74 -3.61 -11.19
N ALA A 27 -17.83 -4.58 -10.98
CA ALA A 27 -18.21 -5.92 -10.51
C ALA A 27 -18.39 -5.98 -8.99
N CYS A 28 -17.50 -5.33 -8.22
CA CYS A 28 -17.56 -5.32 -6.75
C CYS A 28 -17.92 -3.95 -6.15
N ASN A 29 -18.16 -2.94 -7.00
CA ASN A 29 -18.46 -1.55 -6.61
C ASN A 29 -17.44 -0.88 -5.69
N HIS A 30 -16.24 -1.45 -5.53
CA HIS A 30 -15.19 -0.85 -4.75
C HIS A 30 -14.36 0.16 -5.56
N GLN A 31 -14.00 1.25 -4.88
CA GLN A 31 -13.08 2.25 -5.39
C GLN A 31 -11.66 2.01 -4.87
N PHE A 32 -10.67 2.18 -5.74
CA PHE A 32 -9.27 2.05 -5.38
C PHE A 32 -8.39 3.02 -6.18
N LEU A 33 -7.19 3.24 -5.66
CA LEU A 33 -6.12 3.94 -6.36
C LEU A 33 -5.20 2.91 -7.00
N ASP A 34 -4.64 3.23 -8.17
CA ASP A 34 -3.63 2.38 -8.79
C ASP A 34 -2.26 2.61 -8.15
N ASN A 35 -2.11 2.19 -6.90
CA ASN A 35 -0.87 2.26 -6.14
C ASN A 35 -0.06 0.95 -6.16
N GLY A 36 -0.43 -0.04 -6.98
CA GLY A 36 0.22 -1.37 -7.01
C GLY A 36 0.16 -2.17 -5.69
N CYS A 37 -0.51 -1.66 -4.66
CA CYS A 37 -0.65 -2.30 -3.36
C CYS A 37 -1.94 -3.13 -3.29
N LEU A 38 -1.99 -4.05 -2.32
CA LEU A 38 -3.19 -4.81 -1.97
C LEU A 38 -4.34 -3.89 -1.51
N PRO A 39 -5.59 -4.42 -1.49
CA PRO A 39 -6.74 -3.72 -0.92
C PRO A 39 -6.45 -3.09 0.44
N LYS A 40 -6.90 -1.84 0.64
CA LYS A 40 -6.74 -1.07 1.88
C LYS A 40 -5.30 -0.75 2.31
N MET A 41 -4.28 -1.19 1.57
CA MET A 41 -2.88 -0.91 1.89
C MET A 41 -2.37 0.37 1.20
N LYS A 42 -1.61 1.17 1.95
CA LYS A 42 -0.89 2.34 1.43
C LYS A 42 0.48 1.96 0.85
N PHE A 43 1.12 0.96 1.43
CA PHE A 43 2.45 0.46 1.07
C PHE A 43 2.37 -0.92 0.43
N LYS A 44 3.42 -1.30 -0.29
CA LYS A 44 3.57 -2.65 -0.84
C LYS A 44 3.67 -3.67 0.30
N HIS A 45 3.20 -4.88 0.05
CA HIS A 45 3.21 -5.96 1.03
C HIS A 45 4.63 -6.34 1.45
N GLU A 46 5.60 -6.28 0.53
CA GLU A 46 7.03 -6.51 0.78
C GLU A 46 7.57 -5.64 1.91
N VAL A 47 7.26 -4.34 1.92
CA VAL A 47 7.74 -3.40 2.95
C VAL A 47 7.19 -3.76 4.33
N VAL A 48 5.93 -4.18 4.38
CA VAL A 48 5.28 -4.59 5.63
C VAL A 48 5.85 -5.92 6.14
N ALA A 49 6.08 -6.88 5.25
CA ALA A 49 6.70 -8.15 5.61
C ALA A 49 8.12 -7.93 6.15
N GLN A 50 8.93 -7.11 5.49
CA GLN A 50 10.28 -6.80 5.93
C GLN A 50 10.32 -6.10 7.28
N ALA A 51 9.39 -5.14 7.51
CA ALA A 51 9.26 -4.45 8.78
C ALA A 51 8.92 -5.42 9.93
N LEU A 52 8.06 -6.41 9.68
CA LEU A 52 7.72 -7.46 10.65
C LEU A 52 8.92 -8.34 10.94
N THR A 53 9.64 -8.80 9.92
CA THR A 53 10.87 -9.60 10.09
C THR A 53 11.86 -8.88 10.99
N TRP A 54 12.17 -7.62 10.69
CA TRP A 54 13.08 -6.82 11.51
C TRP A 54 12.62 -6.65 12.96
N TYR A 55 11.32 -6.46 13.18
CA TYR A 55 10.79 -6.37 14.54
C TYR A 55 10.97 -7.69 15.31
N PHE A 56 10.69 -8.83 14.68
CA PHE A 56 10.89 -10.16 15.29
C PHE A 56 12.37 -10.53 15.46
N ASP A 57 13.27 -9.99 14.63
CA ASP A 57 14.73 -10.09 14.80
C ASP A 57 15.25 -9.26 16.00
N GLY A 58 14.37 -8.53 16.70
CA GLY A 58 14.71 -7.76 17.89
C GLY A 58 15.12 -6.31 17.62
N LEU A 59 14.92 -5.80 16.39
CA LEU A 59 15.12 -4.38 16.12
C LEU A 59 14.03 -3.56 16.81
N SER A 60 14.45 -2.48 17.48
CA SER A 60 13.49 -1.53 18.04
C SER A 60 12.72 -0.82 16.92
N LEU A 61 11.50 -0.37 17.21
CA LEU A 61 10.65 0.35 16.24
C LEU A 61 11.36 1.55 15.59
N PHE A 62 12.29 2.21 16.30
CA PHE A 62 13.11 3.28 15.73
C PHE A 62 14.12 2.76 14.70
N LYS A 63 14.79 1.63 14.98
CA LYS A 63 15.71 1.00 14.03
C LYS A 63 14.96 0.47 12.82
N VAL A 64 13.77 -0.12 13.01
CA VAL A 64 12.88 -0.55 11.94
C VAL A 64 12.48 0.64 11.06
N LYS A 65 12.02 1.76 11.66
CA LYS A 65 11.70 2.99 10.93
C LYS A 65 12.89 3.45 10.08
N ARG A 66 14.07 3.56 10.69
CA ARG A 66 15.28 4.03 10.01
C ARG A 66 15.67 3.09 8.86
N ALA A 67 15.58 1.78 9.07
CA ALA A 67 15.86 0.80 8.03
C ALA A 67 14.90 0.94 6.84
N ILE A 68 13.60 1.17 7.09
CA ILE A 68 12.60 1.42 6.04
C ILE A 68 12.91 2.71 5.27
N GLU A 69 13.31 3.77 5.96
CA GLU A 69 13.71 5.03 5.33
C GLU A 69 14.96 4.87 4.46
N GLU A 70 15.97 4.16 4.93
CA GLU A 70 17.22 3.92 4.19
C GLU A 70 17.02 2.99 2.97
N THR A 71 16.21 1.93 3.11
CA THR A 71 16.01 0.95 2.02
C THR A 71 14.96 1.37 0.99
N TYR A 72 13.85 1.96 1.44
CA TYR A 72 12.71 2.27 0.57
C TYR A 72 12.49 3.77 0.36
N GLY A 73 13.18 4.65 1.10
CA GLY A 73 12.95 6.10 1.03
C GLY A 73 11.59 6.53 1.60
N ILE A 74 10.95 5.68 2.39
CA ILE A 74 9.60 5.90 2.91
C ILE A 74 9.68 6.35 4.37
N HIS A 75 9.21 7.56 4.67
CA HIS A 75 9.10 8.03 6.04
C HIS A 75 7.84 7.46 6.71
N VAL A 76 8.01 6.74 7.82
CA VAL A 76 6.93 6.13 8.61
C VAL A 76 6.92 6.74 10.01
N SER A 77 5.74 7.04 10.55
CA SER A 77 5.63 7.48 11.95
C SER A 77 5.87 6.29 12.89
N LYS A 78 6.50 6.55 14.05
CA LYS A 78 6.77 5.51 15.05
C LYS A 78 5.48 5.01 15.73
N LEU A 79 4.52 5.90 15.91
CA LEU A 79 3.20 5.66 16.47
C LEU A 79 2.18 6.36 15.56
N THR A 80 0.99 5.79 15.46
CA THR A 80 -0.17 6.39 14.78
C THR A 80 -1.35 6.34 15.73
#